data_AF-A0A7S4PPD8-F1
#
_entry.id   AF-A0A7S4PPD8-F1
#
_cell.length_a   1.000
_cell.length_b   1.000
_cell.length_c   1.000
_cell.angle_alpha   90.00
_cell.angle_beta   90.00
_cell.angle_gamma   90.00
#
_symmetry.space_group_name_H-M   'P 1'
#
loop_
_entity.id
_entity.type
_entity.pdbx_description
1 polymer ?
#
loop_
_entity_poly.entity_id
_entity_poly.type
_entity_poly.pdbx_seq_one_letter_code
_entity_poly.pdbx_strand_id
1 'polypeptide(L)'
;MAEPKAAALMRGWLEKQHHHVLKSFERRWFELYGCELRYFEKDRSDVACRVINVKGNKFQDGRKTAKRLEFVIETPNDTLAKSYKFACDKEEEYNQWKAALAQAAVFDRATVAIAPQRPNIVALVNGKSGGKQGTKLIQKIKKHLGDANVVDIMSLSDAGKGIKGPHGALAMHANDGPNTRFLVCGGDGTVGWTLQDMEKLIQSGGINADIPIAVLPLGTGNDMARTLRCGGGYSGEQLLPILKKAAVGERKRLDRWKVRVTAEQGGQEPFVKEFLMCNYFSIGWDAVVARGFHVKRELSPNLFKNRIINKLWYLYFSFGNLVGNFDASKGVELEVDGKSVQIPKGIKSVAVINIPSFSGGADLWGKSSSGNFQKPQTDDGLLEIVGTYNPLHLGMVIVKIRTAVRIAQGKRVTVKTKTFAEGGPKPGKGTCMQVDGEPYFLDHKGFHEDVHYKPEKNLRDGNVDVKVEISHHAVATLVESPDGGGCCVAPKVD
;
A
#
# COMPACT_ATOMS: atom_id res chain seq x y z
N MET A 1 -6.29 -28.64 0.94
CA MET A 1 -6.99 -27.35 1.04
C MET A 1 -7.16 -27.04 2.51
N ALA A 2 -6.51 -26.01 3.03
CA ALA A 2 -6.74 -25.57 4.40
C ALA A 2 -8.10 -24.89 4.48
N GLU A 3 -8.92 -25.23 5.49
CA GLU A 3 -10.18 -24.53 5.74
C GLU A 3 -9.94 -23.03 5.91
N PRO A 4 -10.82 -22.15 5.40
CA PRO A 4 -10.71 -20.72 5.63
C PRO A 4 -10.73 -20.46 7.14
N LYS A 5 -9.64 -19.90 7.69
CA LYS A 5 -9.56 -19.50 9.10
C LYS A 5 -10.73 -18.57 9.39
N ALA A 6 -11.62 -18.96 10.31
CA ALA A 6 -12.74 -18.13 10.75
C ALA A 6 -12.24 -16.73 11.16
N ALA A 7 -13.04 -15.68 10.92
CA ALA A 7 -12.71 -14.34 11.40
C ALA A 7 -12.67 -14.32 12.93
N ALA A 8 -11.73 -13.58 13.51
CA ALA A 8 -11.66 -13.41 14.96
C ALA A 8 -12.85 -12.57 15.45
N LEU A 9 -13.48 -12.97 16.56
CA LEU A 9 -14.47 -12.19 17.28
C LEU A 9 -13.85 -10.96 17.95
N MET A 10 -12.61 -11.08 18.43
CA MET A 10 -11.88 -9.99 19.07
C MET A 10 -10.37 -10.24 18.96
N ARG A 11 -9.60 -9.15 18.84
CA ARG A 11 -8.14 -9.19 18.97
C ARG A 11 -7.68 -7.94 19.72
N GLY A 12 -6.63 -8.09 20.51
CA GLY A 12 -6.11 -6.96 21.28
C GLY A 12 -5.07 -7.38 22.30
N TRP A 13 -4.57 -6.39 23.03
CA TRP A 13 -3.65 -6.64 24.13
C TRP A 13 -4.46 -6.94 25.39
N LEU A 14 -4.04 -7.93 26.17
CA LEU A 14 -4.53 -8.14 27.53
C LEU A 14 -3.34 -8.41 28.43
N GLU A 15 -3.43 -7.95 29.67
CA GLU A 15 -2.54 -8.43 30.70
C GLU A 15 -3.10 -9.73 31.28
N LYS A 16 -2.31 -10.80 31.25
CA LYS A 16 -2.67 -12.10 31.82
C LYS A 16 -1.82 -12.39 33.04
N GLN A 17 -2.45 -12.91 34.10
CA GLN A 17 -1.73 -13.38 35.27
C GLN A 17 -1.06 -14.75 35.02
N HIS A 18 0.19 -14.90 35.48
CA HIS A 18 0.90 -16.19 35.49
C HIS A 18 0.50 -17.06 36.69
N HIS A 19 0.52 -18.37 36.50
CA HIS A 19 0.23 -19.34 37.57
C HIS A 19 1.50 -19.83 38.31
N HIS A 20 2.71 -19.55 37.81
CA HIS A 20 3.96 -20.01 38.42
C HIS A 20 4.63 -18.90 39.25
N VAL A 21 4.56 -19.09 40.58
CA VAL A 21 5.44 -18.61 41.66
C VAL A 21 5.41 -17.12 42.04
N LEU A 22 5.09 -16.17 41.15
CA LEU A 22 4.75 -14.78 41.54
C LEU A 22 3.52 -14.32 40.76
N LYS A 23 2.53 -13.72 41.45
CA LYS A 23 1.26 -13.22 40.88
C LYS A 23 1.46 -11.97 40.02
N SER A 24 2.38 -12.00 39.06
CA SER A 24 2.63 -10.92 38.10
C SER A 24 1.68 -11.01 36.90
N PHE A 25 1.34 -9.83 36.37
CA PHE A 25 0.60 -9.67 35.13
C PHE A 25 1.59 -9.43 34.00
N GLU A 26 1.33 -10.03 32.85
CA GLU A 26 2.14 -9.84 31.65
C GLU A 26 1.26 -9.52 30.46
N ARG A 27 1.64 -8.48 29.72
CA ARG A 27 0.93 -8.02 28.54
C ARG A 27 1.21 -8.95 27.36
N ARG A 28 0.17 -9.56 26.81
CA ARG A 28 0.23 -10.47 25.64
C ARG A 28 -0.81 -10.08 24.60
N TRP A 29 -0.54 -10.42 23.34
CA TRP A 29 -1.52 -10.29 22.27
C TRP A 29 -2.48 -11.48 22.31
N PHE A 30 -3.79 -11.21 22.20
CA PHE A 30 -4.84 -12.22 22.21
C PHE A 30 -5.68 -12.16 20.95
N GLU A 31 -6.12 -13.32 20.49
CA GLU A 31 -7.07 -13.47 19.39
C GLU A 31 -8.14 -14.51 19.75
N LEU A 32 -9.41 -14.13 19.65
CA LEU A 32 -10.55 -14.99 19.96
C LEU A 32 -11.24 -15.45 18.67
N TYR A 33 -11.20 -16.75 18.38
CA TYR A 33 -11.84 -17.36 17.21
C TYR A 33 -12.93 -18.33 17.64
N GLY A 34 -14.21 -17.98 17.43
CA GLY A 34 -15.32 -18.78 17.95
C GLY A 34 -15.23 -18.93 19.47
N CYS A 35 -14.87 -20.12 19.95
CA CYS A 35 -14.63 -20.40 21.38
C CYS A 35 -13.16 -20.61 21.75
N GLU A 36 -12.22 -20.32 20.85
CA GLU A 36 -10.78 -20.49 21.07
C GLU A 36 -10.10 -19.14 21.32
N LEU A 37 -9.69 -18.88 22.56
CA LEU A 37 -8.90 -17.72 22.94
C LEU A 37 -7.41 -18.06 22.87
N ARG A 38 -6.69 -17.46 21.92
CA ARG A 38 -5.28 -17.73 21.65
C ARG A 38 -4.42 -16.57 22.13
N TYR A 39 -3.23 -16.86 22.67
CA TYR A 39 -2.27 -15.80 23.00
C TYR A 39 -0.86 -16.10 22.52
N PHE A 40 -0.08 -15.04 22.32
CA PHE A 40 1.20 -15.06 21.63
C PHE A 40 2.29 -14.39 22.47
N GLU A 41 3.54 -14.85 22.33
CA GLU A 41 4.67 -14.37 23.14
C GLU A 41 5.10 -12.95 22.73
N LYS A 42 5.02 -12.66 21.43
CA LYS A 42 5.30 -11.36 20.79
C LYS A 42 4.17 -11.04 19.82
N ASP A 43 4.09 -9.81 19.34
CA ASP A 43 3.13 -9.47 18.29
C ASP A 43 3.43 -10.29 17.02
N ARG A 44 2.38 -10.85 16.40
CA ARG A 44 2.43 -11.45 15.05
C ARG A 44 3.28 -12.73 14.88
N SER A 45 3.46 -13.57 15.91
CA SER A 45 3.99 -14.92 15.66
C SER A 45 2.91 -15.83 15.03
N ASP A 46 3.28 -16.64 14.05
CA ASP A 46 2.34 -17.58 13.39
C ASP A 46 1.87 -18.73 14.30
N VAL A 47 2.57 -18.93 15.43
CA VAL A 47 2.31 -19.98 16.40
C VAL A 47 1.84 -19.34 17.71
N ALA A 48 0.66 -19.73 18.17
CA ALA A 48 0.15 -19.32 19.47
C ALA A 48 0.92 -20.04 20.59
N CYS A 49 1.28 -19.32 21.65
CA CYS A 49 1.80 -19.93 22.87
C CYS A 49 0.82 -20.95 23.42
N ARG A 50 -0.47 -20.62 23.35
CA ARG A 50 -1.54 -21.48 23.82
C ARG A 50 -2.89 -21.09 23.24
N VAL A 51 -3.78 -22.08 23.19
CA VAL A 51 -5.20 -21.94 22.91
C VAL A 51 -5.99 -22.32 24.17
N ILE A 52 -6.90 -21.45 24.60
CA ILE A 52 -7.80 -21.64 25.74
C ILE A 52 -9.21 -21.85 25.20
N ASN A 53 -9.85 -22.96 25.55
CA ASN A 53 -11.25 -23.19 25.19
C ASN A 53 -12.17 -22.45 26.16
N VAL A 54 -12.81 -21.40 25.67
CA VAL A 54 -13.72 -20.54 26.45
C VAL A 54 -15.20 -20.89 26.22
N LYS A 55 -15.52 -22.04 25.60
CA LYS A 55 -16.91 -22.49 25.51
C LYS A 55 -17.47 -22.72 26.91
N GLY A 56 -18.68 -22.24 27.16
CA GLY A 56 -19.34 -22.29 28.45
C GLY A 56 -18.64 -21.47 29.54
N ASN A 57 -17.75 -20.53 29.18
CA ASN A 57 -17.06 -19.73 30.18
C ASN A 57 -18.03 -18.87 31.00
N LYS A 58 -17.65 -18.59 32.24
CA LYS A 58 -18.32 -17.57 33.07
C LYS A 58 -17.39 -16.39 33.24
N PHE A 59 -17.86 -15.22 32.83
CA PHE A 59 -17.17 -13.95 33.04
C PHE A 59 -17.52 -13.39 34.42
N GLN A 60 -16.51 -13.03 35.20
CA GLN A 60 -16.65 -12.38 36.50
C GLN A 60 -15.86 -11.08 36.49
N ASP A 61 -16.54 -9.98 36.82
CA ASP A 61 -15.89 -8.68 37.01
C ASP A 61 -14.90 -8.80 38.20
N GLY A 62 -13.68 -8.30 38.00
CA GLY A 62 -12.62 -8.32 39.00
C GLY A 62 -12.44 -6.96 39.69
N ARG A 63 -11.24 -6.74 40.24
CA ARG A 63 -10.91 -5.48 40.90
C ARG A 63 -10.80 -4.33 39.89
N LYS A 64 -11.55 -3.26 40.11
CA LYS A 64 -11.37 -1.96 39.42
C LYS A 64 -10.43 -1.07 40.24
N THR A 65 -9.40 -0.54 39.60
CA THR A 65 -8.49 0.48 40.17
C THR A 65 -8.33 1.63 39.18
N ALA A 66 -7.74 2.75 39.62
CA ALA A 66 -7.50 3.90 38.74
C ALA A 66 -6.59 3.60 37.53
N LYS A 67 -5.87 2.46 37.53
CA LYS A 67 -4.92 2.10 36.46
C LYS A 67 -5.31 0.84 35.68
N ARG A 68 -6.25 0.03 36.16
CA ARG A 68 -6.63 -1.25 35.53
C ARG A 68 -8.00 -1.75 35.92
N LEU A 69 -8.61 -2.46 34.98
CA LEU A 69 -9.88 -3.18 35.10
C LEU A 69 -9.60 -4.67 35.00
N GLU A 70 -9.61 -5.36 36.13
CA GLU A 70 -9.38 -6.81 36.17
C GLU A 70 -10.68 -7.57 35.91
N PHE A 71 -10.58 -8.76 35.31
CA PHE A 71 -11.67 -9.72 35.21
C PHE A 71 -11.14 -11.15 35.28
N VAL A 72 -12.04 -12.08 35.58
CA VAL A 72 -11.76 -13.50 35.60
C VAL A 72 -12.70 -14.21 34.64
N ILE A 73 -12.17 -15.16 33.89
CA ILE A 73 -13.00 -16.15 33.18
C ILE A 73 -12.80 -17.51 33.81
N GLU A 74 -13.91 -18.18 34.13
CA GLU A 74 -13.91 -19.59 34.50
C GLU A 74 -14.14 -20.42 33.24
N THR A 75 -13.25 -21.36 32.95
CA THR A 75 -13.26 -22.17 31.74
C THR A 75 -13.50 -23.63 32.10
N PRO A 76 -14.77 -24.08 32.18
CA PRO A 76 -15.09 -25.44 32.64
C PRO A 76 -14.59 -26.53 31.68
N ASN A 77 -14.29 -26.15 30.43
CA ASN A 77 -13.87 -27.06 29.36
C ASN A 77 -12.37 -26.98 29.04
N ASP A 78 -11.58 -26.22 29.81
CA ASP A 78 -10.12 -26.17 29.66
C ASP A 78 -9.46 -27.19 30.59
N THR A 79 -8.60 -28.04 30.02
CA THR A 79 -8.02 -29.18 30.74
C THR A 79 -6.87 -28.82 31.69
N LEU A 80 -6.37 -27.59 31.62
CA LEU A 80 -5.12 -27.16 32.27
C LEU A 80 -5.34 -26.11 33.36
N ALA A 81 -6.31 -25.20 33.21
CA ALA A 81 -6.71 -24.32 34.30
C ALA A 81 -8.21 -24.02 34.26
N LYS A 82 -8.84 -24.04 35.44
CA LYS A 82 -10.27 -23.78 35.59
C LYS A 82 -10.62 -22.29 35.58
N SER A 83 -9.63 -21.41 35.78
CA SER A 83 -9.84 -19.97 35.75
C SER A 83 -8.60 -19.22 35.27
N TYR A 84 -8.85 -18.10 34.58
CA TYR A 84 -7.83 -17.18 34.09
C TYR A 84 -8.16 -15.77 34.53
N LYS A 85 -7.14 -15.05 35.02
CA LYS A 85 -7.26 -13.66 35.44
C LYS A 85 -6.60 -12.73 34.43
N PHE A 86 -7.33 -11.71 34.03
CA PHE A 86 -6.92 -10.72 33.04
C PHE A 86 -7.08 -9.29 33.56
N ALA A 87 -6.42 -8.34 32.90
CA ALA A 87 -6.63 -6.91 33.13
C ALA A 87 -6.56 -6.11 31.82
N CYS A 88 -7.35 -5.04 31.77
CA CYS A 88 -7.33 -4.01 30.72
C CYS A 88 -6.97 -2.64 31.30
N ASP A 89 -6.32 -1.80 30.49
CA ASP A 89 -5.98 -0.42 30.85
C ASP A 89 -7.16 0.54 30.65
N LYS A 90 -8.09 0.21 29.74
CA LYS A 90 -9.22 1.07 29.33
C LYS A 90 -10.57 0.37 29.51
N GLU A 91 -11.58 1.16 29.88
CA GLU A 91 -12.97 0.68 30.07
C GLU A 91 -13.64 0.23 28.78
N GLU A 92 -13.31 0.89 27.67
CA GLU A 92 -13.79 0.48 26.35
C GLU A 92 -13.29 -0.91 25.96
N GLU A 93 -11.98 -1.16 26.11
CA GLU A 93 -11.35 -2.46 25.82
C GLU A 93 -11.90 -3.57 26.72
N TYR A 94 -12.11 -3.27 28.01
CA TYR A 94 -12.79 -4.16 28.95
C TYR A 94 -14.18 -4.58 28.47
N ASN A 95 -15.01 -3.62 28.06
CA ASN A 95 -16.37 -3.89 27.60
C ASN A 95 -16.38 -4.70 26.29
N GLN A 96 -15.46 -4.41 25.36
CA GLN A 96 -15.30 -5.17 24.12
C GLN A 96 -14.92 -6.64 24.41
N TRP A 97 -13.95 -6.87 25.29
CA TRP A 97 -13.56 -8.24 25.70
C TRP A 97 -14.68 -8.97 26.43
N LYS A 98 -15.39 -8.30 27.34
CA LYS A 98 -16.55 -8.86 28.06
C LYS A 98 -17.64 -9.33 27.09
N ALA A 99 -18.00 -8.50 26.12
CA ALA A 99 -18.99 -8.84 25.11
C ALA A 99 -18.54 -10.02 24.23
N ALA A 100 -17.30 -10.01 23.75
CA ALA A 100 -16.76 -11.05 22.90
C ALA A 100 -16.65 -12.41 23.62
N LEU A 101 -16.23 -12.42 24.89
CA LEU A 101 -16.14 -13.63 25.71
C LEU A 101 -17.52 -14.20 26.06
N ALA A 102 -18.51 -13.35 26.29
CA ALA A 102 -19.90 -13.78 26.48
C ALA A 102 -20.46 -14.45 25.22
N GLN A 103 -20.18 -13.89 24.04
CA GLN A 103 -20.54 -14.49 22.76
C GLN A 103 -19.84 -15.84 22.54
N ALA A 104 -18.56 -15.93 22.88
CA ALA A 104 -17.78 -17.17 22.78
C ALA A 104 -18.24 -18.26 23.76
N ALA A 105 -18.78 -17.88 24.93
CA ALA A 105 -19.28 -18.83 25.93
C ALA A 105 -20.44 -19.68 25.40
N VAL A 106 -21.34 -19.08 24.63
CA VAL A 106 -22.51 -19.75 24.07
C VAL A 106 -22.28 -20.25 22.64
N PHE A 107 -21.04 -20.24 22.16
CA PHE A 107 -20.69 -20.63 20.80
C PHE A 107 -20.97 -22.12 20.56
N ASP A 108 -21.92 -22.41 19.67
CA ASP A 108 -22.21 -23.75 19.19
C ASP A 108 -21.92 -23.84 17.68
N ARG A 109 -21.13 -24.85 17.29
CA ARG A 109 -20.71 -25.04 15.89
C ARG A 109 -21.92 -25.25 14.97
N ALA A 110 -23.03 -25.79 15.47
CA ALA A 110 -24.25 -26.02 14.69
C ALA A 110 -25.06 -24.73 14.43
N THR A 111 -24.98 -23.74 15.33
CA THR A 111 -25.62 -22.42 15.18
C THR A 111 -24.72 -21.39 14.50
N VAL A 112 -23.47 -21.74 14.23
CA VAL A 112 -22.55 -21.01 13.34
C VAL A 112 -22.32 -21.80 12.05
N ALA A 113 -23.40 -22.39 11.52
CA ALA A 113 -23.62 -22.22 10.09
C ALA A 113 -23.98 -20.74 9.90
N ILE A 114 -22.98 -19.85 9.91
CA ILE A 114 -23.11 -18.60 9.19
C ILE A 114 -23.34 -19.06 7.76
N ALA A 115 -24.60 -19.10 7.31
CA ALA A 115 -24.90 -19.07 5.89
C ALA A 115 -23.94 -18.05 5.31
N PRO A 116 -23.02 -18.42 4.38
CA PRO A 116 -21.86 -17.60 4.04
C PRO A 116 -22.33 -16.17 3.86
N GLN A 117 -22.04 -15.32 4.86
CA GLN A 117 -22.54 -13.95 4.88
C GLN A 117 -21.99 -13.33 3.62
N ARG A 118 -22.87 -13.05 2.66
CA ARG A 118 -22.49 -12.53 1.36
C ARG A 118 -21.53 -11.37 1.62
N PRO A 119 -20.32 -11.38 1.04
CA PRO A 119 -19.35 -10.32 1.31
C PRO A 119 -19.99 -8.95 1.05
N ASN A 120 -19.93 -8.05 2.02
CA ASN A 120 -20.44 -6.70 1.84
C ASN A 120 -19.40 -5.90 1.06
N ILE A 121 -19.73 -5.55 -0.19
CA ILE A 121 -18.82 -4.76 -1.03
C ILE A 121 -19.27 -3.31 -0.98
N VAL A 122 -18.35 -2.43 -0.60
CA VAL A 122 -18.52 -0.98 -0.67
C VAL A 122 -17.59 -0.44 -1.74
N ALA A 123 -18.15 0.13 -2.81
CA ALA A 123 -17.39 0.65 -3.93
C ALA A 123 -17.05 2.13 -3.74
N LEU A 124 -15.77 2.45 -3.73
CA LEU A 124 -15.23 3.81 -3.69
C LEU A 124 -14.81 4.17 -5.10
N VAL A 125 -15.58 5.03 -5.77
CA VAL A 125 -15.38 5.33 -7.19
C VAL A 125 -14.86 6.75 -7.36
N ASN A 126 -13.71 6.89 -8.03
CA ASN A 126 -13.26 8.21 -8.49
C ASN A 126 -14.01 8.60 -9.77
N GLY A 127 -15.04 9.44 -9.65
CA GLY A 127 -15.84 9.89 -10.79
C GLY A 127 -15.06 10.55 -11.94
N LYS A 128 -13.89 11.15 -11.63
CA LYS A 128 -13.03 11.83 -12.62
C LYS A 128 -12.07 10.87 -13.36
N SER A 129 -11.87 9.65 -12.87
CA SER A 129 -10.94 8.68 -13.46
C SER A 129 -11.41 8.07 -14.78
N GLY A 130 -10.47 7.55 -15.57
CA GLY A 130 -10.73 6.79 -16.80
C GLY A 130 -11.34 7.59 -17.95
N GLY A 131 -11.07 8.90 -18.04
CA GLY A 131 -11.66 9.75 -19.08
C GLY A 131 -13.17 9.98 -18.88
N LYS A 132 -13.60 10.19 -17.63
CA LYS A 132 -15.02 10.33 -17.20
C LYS A 132 -15.85 9.04 -17.28
N GLN A 133 -15.19 7.87 -17.34
CA GLN A 133 -15.88 6.58 -17.21
C GLN A 133 -16.41 6.34 -15.80
N GLY A 134 -15.80 6.95 -14.77
CA GLY A 134 -16.19 6.83 -13.37
C GLY A 134 -17.67 7.14 -13.10
N THR A 135 -18.19 8.25 -13.65
CA THR A 135 -19.61 8.63 -13.48
C THR A 135 -20.58 7.59 -14.05
N LYS A 136 -20.28 7.04 -15.24
CA LYS A 136 -21.10 5.96 -15.85
C LYS A 136 -20.98 4.67 -15.04
N LEU A 137 -19.79 4.38 -14.51
CA LEU A 137 -19.53 3.19 -13.71
C LEU A 137 -20.31 3.20 -12.39
N ILE A 138 -20.40 4.35 -11.72
CA ILE A 138 -21.19 4.52 -10.48
C ILE A 138 -22.61 4.00 -10.68
N GLN A 139 -23.28 4.43 -11.74
CA GLN A 139 -24.66 4.01 -12.04
C GLN A 139 -24.77 2.51 -12.31
N LYS A 140 -23.76 1.91 -12.94
CA LYS A 140 -23.74 0.47 -13.19
C LYS A 140 -23.50 -0.33 -11.91
N ILE A 141 -22.57 0.09 -11.05
CA ILE A 141 -22.28 -0.60 -9.79
C ILE A 141 -23.47 -0.49 -8.83
N LYS A 142 -24.15 0.67 -8.77
CA LYS A 142 -25.36 0.87 -7.94
C LYS A 142 -26.46 -0.14 -8.23
N LYS A 143 -26.63 -0.55 -9.49
CA LYS A 143 -27.58 -1.61 -9.88
C LYS A 143 -27.26 -2.99 -9.27
N HIS A 144 -26.02 -3.22 -8.85
CA HIS A 144 -25.58 -4.48 -8.26
C HIS A 144 -25.41 -4.42 -6.73
N LEU A 145 -24.93 -3.29 -6.19
CA LEU A 145 -24.61 -3.15 -4.77
C LEU A 145 -25.62 -2.31 -3.98
N GLY A 146 -26.50 -1.58 -4.65
CA GLY A 146 -27.39 -0.57 -4.04
C GLY A 146 -26.69 0.78 -3.85
N ASP A 147 -27.49 1.83 -3.62
CA ASP A 147 -26.98 3.20 -3.51
C ASP A 147 -26.09 3.43 -2.29
N ALA A 148 -26.41 2.80 -1.16
CA ALA A 148 -25.67 2.94 0.09
C ALA A 148 -24.23 2.42 -0.02
N ASN A 149 -23.97 1.44 -0.91
CA ASN A 149 -22.68 0.78 -1.05
C ASN A 149 -21.84 1.33 -2.20
N VAL A 150 -22.20 2.48 -2.77
CA VAL A 150 -21.43 3.11 -3.86
C VAL A 150 -21.22 4.58 -3.57
N VAL A 151 -19.97 4.95 -3.31
CA VAL A 151 -19.57 6.31 -2.94
C VAL A 151 -18.71 6.91 -4.05
N ASP A 152 -19.13 8.07 -4.56
CA ASP A 152 -18.26 8.91 -5.39
C ASP A 152 -17.33 9.70 -4.47
N ILE A 153 -16.07 9.29 -4.39
CA ILE A 153 -15.10 9.93 -3.48
C ILE A 153 -14.77 11.37 -3.90
N MET A 154 -15.05 11.75 -5.16
CA MET A 154 -14.83 13.11 -5.63
C MET A 154 -15.98 14.05 -5.27
N SER A 155 -17.18 13.55 -4.99
CA SER A 155 -18.30 14.42 -4.57
C SER A 155 -18.20 14.80 -3.09
N LEU A 156 -17.54 13.96 -2.28
CA LEU A 156 -17.30 14.24 -0.86
C LEU A 156 -16.23 15.31 -0.64
N SER A 157 -15.24 15.44 -1.53
CA SER A 157 -14.20 16.48 -1.41
C SER A 157 -14.74 17.90 -1.51
N ASP A 158 -15.89 18.07 -2.17
CA ASP A 158 -16.47 19.36 -2.51
C ASP A 158 -17.57 19.78 -1.50
N ALA A 159 -17.94 18.92 -0.55
CA ALA A 159 -19.18 19.06 0.22
C ALA A 159 -19.11 19.89 1.52
N GLY A 160 -18.00 20.59 1.80
CA GLY A 160 -17.89 21.53 2.94
C GLY A 160 -18.08 20.97 4.37
N LYS A 161 -18.40 19.68 4.54
CA LYS A 161 -18.72 19.02 5.81
C LYS A 161 -17.52 18.39 6.52
N GLY A 162 -16.30 18.81 6.21
CA GLY A 162 -15.05 18.32 6.83
C GLY A 162 -14.62 16.89 6.43
N ILE A 163 -15.51 16.10 5.84
CA ILE A 163 -15.23 14.75 5.35
C ILE A 163 -14.83 14.82 3.87
N LYS A 164 -13.53 14.75 3.57
CA LYS A 164 -13.01 14.83 2.20
C LYS A 164 -12.56 13.45 1.72
N GLY A 165 -13.00 13.02 0.54
CA GLY A 165 -12.42 11.86 -0.15
C GLY A 165 -12.79 10.47 0.40
N PRO A 166 -11.92 9.46 0.20
CA PRO A 166 -12.09 8.09 0.70
C PRO A 166 -12.31 8.01 2.20
N HIS A 167 -11.67 8.87 3.01
CA HIS A 167 -11.78 8.84 4.47
C HIS A 167 -13.22 8.77 4.96
N GLY A 168 -14.12 9.56 4.37
CA GLY A 168 -15.54 9.56 4.70
C GLY A 168 -16.23 8.25 4.42
N ALA A 169 -16.05 7.74 3.22
CA ALA A 169 -16.62 6.46 2.79
C ALA A 169 -16.13 5.33 3.71
N LEU A 170 -14.83 5.31 4.01
CA LEU A 170 -14.24 4.30 4.88
C LEU A 170 -14.81 4.39 6.31
N ALA A 171 -14.93 5.59 6.87
CA ALA A 171 -15.47 5.80 8.21
C ALA A 171 -16.95 5.40 8.31
N MET A 172 -17.76 5.75 7.31
CA MET A 172 -19.19 5.41 7.27
C MET A 172 -19.42 3.89 7.27
N HIS A 173 -18.56 3.14 6.60
CA HIS A 173 -18.70 1.69 6.40
C HIS A 173 -17.73 0.85 7.26
N ALA A 174 -17.08 1.47 8.25
CA ALA A 174 -16.05 0.80 9.05
C ALA A 174 -16.60 -0.36 9.89
N ASN A 175 -17.88 -0.30 10.27
CA ASN A 175 -18.56 -1.23 11.16
C ASN A 175 -19.64 -2.07 10.48
N ASP A 176 -19.68 -2.09 9.15
CA ASP A 176 -20.68 -2.84 8.37
C ASP A 176 -20.56 -4.38 8.51
N GLY A 177 -19.55 -4.84 9.24
CA GLY A 177 -19.37 -6.24 9.63
C GLY A 177 -18.02 -6.82 9.22
N PRO A 178 -17.71 -8.04 9.71
CA PRO A 178 -16.39 -8.66 9.55
C PRO A 178 -16.06 -9.09 8.11
N ASN A 179 -17.07 -9.16 7.22
CA ASN A 179 -16.93 -9.55 5.82
C ASN A 179 -16.97 -8.35 4.85
N THR A 180 -16.88 -7.12 5.36
CA THR A 180 -16.81 -5.92 4.52
C THR A 180 -15.51 -5.90 3.72
N ARG A 181 -15.61 -5.49 2.46
CA ARG A 181 -14.48 -5.27 1.56
C ARG A 181 -14.71 -4.00 0.76
N PHE A 182 -13.64 -3.25 0.52
CA PHE A 182 -13.72 -2.04 -0.29
C PHE A 182 -13.29 -2.33 -1.72
N LEU A 183 -14.07 -1.86 -2.69
CA LEU A 183 -13.71 -1.88 -4.11
C LEU A 183 -13.33 -0.47 -4.56
N VAL A 184 -12.05 -0.20 -4.71
CA VAL A 184 -11.55 1.09 -5.17
C VAL A 184 -11.50 1.12 -6.69
N CYS A 185 -12.33 1.98 -7.29
CA CYS A 185 -12.40 2.17 -8.74
C CYS A 185 -11.63 3.44 -9.13
N GLY A 186 -10.40 3.29 -9.63
CA GLY A 186 -9.50 4.42 -9.88
C GLY A 186 -8.16 4.00 -10.50
N GLY A 187 -7.23 4.94 -10.63
CA GLY A 187 -5.82 4.65 -10.94
C GLY A 187 -4.98 4.43 -9.68
N ASP A 188 -3.67 4.21 -9.84
CA ASP A 188 -2.74 3.96 -8.72
C ASP A 188 -2.80 5.06 -7.64
N GLY A 189 -2.84 6.34 -8.03
CA GLY A 189 -2.97 7.45 -7.07
C GLY A 189 -4.28 7.44 -6.27
N THR A 190 -5.39 6.93 -6.83
CA THR A 190 -6.65 6.77 -6.09
C THR A 190 -6.57 5.64 -5.05
N VAL A 191 -5.89 4.55 -5.41
CA VAL A 191 -5.64 3.43 -4.49
C VAL A 191 -4.71 3.90 -3.36
N GLY A 192 -3.61 4.59 -3.69
CA GLY A 192 -2.70 5.18 -2.72
C GLY A 192 -3.40 6.14 -1.76
N TRP A 193 -4.25 7.04 -2.28
CA TRP A 193 -5.04 7.96 -1.43
C TRP A 193 -5.96 7.20 -0.47
N THR A 194 -6.65 6.16 -0.96
CA THR A 194 -7.54 5.35 -0.11
C THR A 194 -6.76 4.61 0.98
N LEU A 195 -5.58 4.06 0.66
CA LEU A 195 -4.71 3.41 1.63
C LEU A 195 -4.22 4.37 2.72
N GLN A 196 -3.87 5.60 2.36
CA GLN A 196 -3.48 6.63 3.30
C GLN A 196 -4.64 7.03 4.24
N ASP A 197 -5.84 7.19 3.70
CA ASP A 197 -7.01 7.55 4.52
C ASP A 197 -7.49 6.39 5.40
N MET A 198 -7.39 5.15 4.92
CA MET A 198 -7.65 3.95 5.71
C MET A 198 -6.66 3.82 6.86
N GLU A 199 -5.38 4.11 6.62
CA GLU A 199 -4.37 4.09 7.66
C GLU A 199 -4.66 5.07 8.80
N LYS A 200 -5.09 6.30 8.49
CA LYS A 200 -5.49 7.26 9.52
C LYS A 200 -6.60 6.71 10.41
N LEU A 201 -7.59 6.03 9.81
CA LEU A 201 -8.67 5.40 10.54
C LEU A 201 -8.20 4.19 11.35
N ILE A 202 -7.26 3.40 10.83
CA ILE A 202 -6.64 2.29 11.58
C ILE A 202 -5.93 2.84 12.82
N GLN A 203 -5.14 3.90 12.66
CA GLN A 203 -4.40 4.54 13.75
C GLN A 203 -5.32 5.14 14.81
N SER A 204 -6.48 5.67 14.42
CA SER A 204 -7.48 6.19 15.36
C SER A 204 -8.42 5.11 15.92
N GLY A 205 -8.22 3.83 15.57
CA GLY A 205 -9.11 2.73 15.98
C GLY A 205 -10.48 2.74 15.31
N GLY A 206 -10.67 3.56 14.27
CA GLY A 206 -11.93 3.73 13.57
C GLY A 206 -12.23 2.66 12.51
N ILE A 207 -11.24 1.85 12.10
CA ILE A 207 -11.44 0.74 11.15
C ILE A 207 -10.43 -0.39 11.36
N ASN A 208 -10.83 -1.63 11.06
CA ASN A 208 -9.96 -2.80 11.17
C ASN A 208 -8.92 -2.84 10.03
N ALA A 209 -7.64 -3.00 10.38
CA ALA A 209 -6.50 -3.07 9.44
C ALA A 209 -6.54 -4.26 8.47
N ASP A 210 -7.31 -5.29 8.79
CA ASP A 210 -7.45 -6.50 7.99
C ASP A 210 -8.58 -6.41 6.94
N ILE A 211 -9.31 -5.29 6.87
CA ILE A 211 -10.33 -5.11 5.83
C ILE A 211 -9.64 -4.98 4.46
N PRO A 212 -9.93 -5.89 3.50
CA PRO A 212 -9.20 -5.92 2.26
C PRO A 212 -9.72 -4.89 1.25
N ILE A 213 -8.81 -4.31 0.47
CA ILE A 213 -9.13 -3.44 -0.67
C ILE A 213 -8.94 -4.20 -1.99
N ALA A 214 -10.01 -4.33 -2.76
CA ALA A 214 -9.99 -4.73 -4.16
C ALA A 214 -9.83 -3.50 -5.06
N VAL A 215 -9.23 -3.69 -6.24
CA VAL A 215 -8.98 -2.62 -7.20
C VAL A 215 -9.71 -2.88 -8.51
N LEU A 216 -10.52 -1.91 -8.96
CA LEU A 216 -11.04 -1.82 -10.32
C LEU A 216 -10.25 -0.75 -11.08
N PRO A 217 -9.36 -1.14 -12.00
CA PRO A 217 -8.40 -0.22 -12.60
C PRO A 217 -9.05 0.71 -13.63
N LEU A 218 -9.13 2.01 -13.33
CA LEU A 218 -9.63 3.06 -14.25
C LEU A 218 -8.52 3.96 -14.79
N GLY A 219 -7.29 3.84 -14.29
CA GLY A 219 -6.14 4.64 -14.72
C GLY A 219 -5.51 4.15 -16.03
N THR A 220 -4.35 4.71 -16.36
CA THR A 220 -3.55 4.29 -17.53
C THR A 220 -2.48 3.25 -17.17
N GLY A 221 -1.70 3.50 -16.11
CA GLY A 221 -0.65 2.60 -15.63
C GLY A 221 -1.25 1.35 -14.99
N ASN A 222 -1.95 1.56 -13.87
CA ASN A 222 -2.61 0.52 -13.06
C ASN A 222 -1.63 -0.57 -12.61
N ASP A 223 -0.42 -0.16 -12.20
CA ASP A 223 0.64 -1.09 -11.80
C ASP A 223 0.26 -1.91 -10.56
N MET A 224 -0.44 -1.28 -9.60
CA MET A 224 -1.00 -1.98 -8.45
C MET A 224 -2.00 -3.05 -8.87
N ALA A 225 -2.94 -2.71 -9.76
CA ALA A 225 -3.97 -3.64 -10.23
C ALA A 225 -3.39 -4.79 -11.07
N ARG A 226 -2.31 -4.54 -11.81
CA ARG A 226 -1.57 -5.59 -12.55
C ARG A 226 -0.89 -6.55 -11.59
N THR A 227 -0.26 -6.03 -10.55
CA THR A 227 0.37 -6.82 -9.48
C THR A 227 -0.66 -7.71 -8.78
N LEU A 228 -1.85 -7.18 -8.50
CA LEU A 228 -2.98 -7.92 -7.91
C LEU A 228 -3.75 -8.79 -8.90
N ARG A 229 -3.31 -8.90 -10.16
CA ARG A 229 -3.98 -9.65 -11.24
C ARG A 229 -5.41 -9.19 -11.55
N CYS A 230 -5.80 -7.99 -11.14
CA CYS A 230 -7.08 -7.36 -11.49
C CYS A 230 -7.14 -6.90 -12.96
N GLY A 231 -5.96 -6.76 -13.59
CA GLY A 231 -5.81 -6.43 -15.01
C GLY A 231 -5.28 -5.02 -15.26
N GLY A 232 -5.10 -4.69 -16.54
CA GLY A 232 -4.47 -3.44 -16.97
C GLY A 232 -5.41 -2.23 -17.05
N GLY A 233 -6.71 -2.42 -16.79
CA GLY A 233 -7.73 -1.39 -16.74
C GLY A 233 -9.04 -1.80 -17.42
N TYR A 234 -10.12 -1.22 -16.95
CA TYR A 234 -11.50 -1.50 -17.33
C TYR A 234 -11.85 -0.87 -18.69
N SER A 235 -12.53 -1.64 -19.54
CA SER A 235 -13.01 -1.30 -20.87
C SER A 235 -14.52 -1.52 -21.02
N GLY A 236 -15.26 -1.67 -19.93
CA GLY A 236 -16.72 -1.88 -19.96
C GLY A 236 -17.14 -3.34 -19.82
N GLU A 237 -16.26 -4.19 -19.30
CA GLU A 237 -16.53 -5.60 -19.05
C GLU A 237 -17.68 -5.78 -18.04
N GLN A 238 -18.25 -6.98 -17.98
CA GLN A 238 -19.35 -7.25 -17.06
C GLN A 238 -18.91 -7.06 -15.61
N LEU A 239 -19.70 -6.33 -14.83
CA LEU A 239 -19.35 -6.00 -13.44
C LEU A 239 -19.53 -7.17 -12.49
N LEU A 240 -20.53 -8.03 -12.71
CA LEU A 240 -20.84 -9.11 -11.77
C LEU A 240 -19.63 -10.06 -11.53
N PRO A 241 -18.87 -10.50 -12.57
CA PRO A 241 -17.62 -11.22 -12.36
C PRO A 241 -16.57 -10.46 -11.54
N ILE A 242 -16.42 -9.15 -11.78
CA ILE A 242 -15.46 -8.31 -11.05
C ILE A 242 -15.87 -8.19 -9.58
N LEU A 243 -17.16 -7.96 -9.30
CA LEU A 243 -17.71 -7.90 -7.95
C LEU A 243 -17.56 -9.23 -7.22
N LYS A 244 -17.80 -10.36 -7.90
CA LYS A 244 -17.55 -11.69 -7.35
C LYS A 244 -16.08 -11.88 -6.99
N LYS A 245 -15.16 -11.51 -7.88
CA LYS A 245 -13.71 -11.56 -7.62
C LYS A 245 -13.32 -10.68 -6.43
N ALA A 246 -13.87 -9.47 -6.31
CA ALA A 246 -13.63 -8.60 -5.15
C ALA A 246 -14.15 -9.23 -3.84
N ALA A 247 -15.29 -9.92 -3.92
CA ALA A 247 -15.95 -10.59 -2.80
C ALA A 247 -15.22 -11.82 -2.29
N VAL A 248 -14.69 -12.66 -3.19
CA VAL A 248 -14.09 -13.96 -2.82
C VAL A 248 -12.57 -14.02 -2.98
N GLY A 249 -11.96 -13.01 -3.61
CA GLY A 249 -10.53 -13.00 -3.90
C GLY A 249 -9.68 -13.10 -2.64
N GLU A 250 -8.50 -13.66 -2.83
CA GLU A 250 -7.57 -13.95 -1.75
C GLU A 250 -6.98 -12.65 -1.18
N ARG A 251 -6.69 -12.66 0.12
CA ARG A 251 -6.05 -11.54 0.78
C ARG A 251 -4.56 -11.56 0.42
N LYS A 252 -4.07 -10.49 -0.19
CA LYS A 252 -2.66 -10.29 -0.48
C LYS A 252 -2.12 -9.14 0.36
N ARG A 253 -0.96 -9.33 0.99
CA ARG A 253 -0.30 -8.29 1.78
C ARG A 253 0.55 -7.41 0.87
N LEU A 254 0.58 -6.13 1.18
CA LEU A 254 1.41 -5.13 0.51
C LEU A 254 2.17 -4.32 1.54
N ASP A 255 3.49 -4.41 1.51
CA ASP A 255 4.39 -3.53 2.22
C ASP A 255 4.28 -2.12 1.66
N ARG A 256 4.25 -1.16 2.56
CA ARG A 256 4.19 0.26 2.27
C ARG A 256 5.38 0.91 2.90
N TRP A 257 5.93 1.89 2.19
CA TRP A 257 7.24 2.43 2.47
C TRP A 257 7.15 3.93 2.72
N LYS A 258 7.88 4.43 3.71
CA LYS A 258 8.04 5.86 3.93
C LYS A 258 9.28 6.32 3.18
N VAL A 259 9.11 7.33 2.32
CA VAL A 259 10.18 8.01 1.60
C VAL A 259 10.34 9.38 2.23
N ARG A 260 11.45 9.60 2.93
CA ARG A 260 11.79 10.90 3.53
C ARG A 260 12.87 11.58 2.69
N VAL A 261 12.52 12.71 2.10
CA VAL A 261 13.44 13.57 1.35
C VAL A 261 13.91 14.69 2.28
N THR A 262 15.22 14.84 2.40
CA THR A 262 15.87 15.94 3.11
C THR A 262 16.77 16.68 2.12
N ALA A 263 16.60 17.99 1.99
CA ALA A 263 17.44 18.84 1.15
C ALA A 263 18.10 19.91 2.03
N GLU A 264 19.42 19.86 2.12
CA GLU A 264 20.23 20.76 2.94
C GLU A 264 20.91 21.80 2.06
N GLN A 265 20.70 23.08 2.37
CA GLN A 265 21.37 24.21 1.72
C GLN A 265 22.20 24.92 2.78
N GLY A 266 23.50 25.09 2.53
CA GLY A 266 24.43 25.65 3.54
C GLY A 266 23.90 26.94 4.17
N GLY A 267 23.78 26.96 5.51
CA GLY A 267 23.32 28.12 6.28
C GLY A 267 21.80 28.28 6.40
N GLN A 268 20.99 27.31 5.93
CA GLN A 268 19.53 27.30 6.09
C GLN A 268 19.05 26.02 6.78
N GLU A 269 17.86 26.08 7.38
CA GLU A 269 17.19 24.92 7.93
C GLU A 269 16.89 23.88 6.82
N PRO A 270 17.10 22.58 7.06
CA PRO A 270 16.86 21.55 6.06
C PRO A 270 15.38 21.49 5.65
N PHE A 271 15.12 21.46 4.34
CA PHE A 271 13.79 21.12 3.85
C PHE A 271 13.56 19.61 4.04
N VAL A 272 12.41 19.24 4.62
CA VAL A 272 12.03 17.83 4.80
C VAL A 272 10.62 17.59 4.24
N LYS A 273 10.49 16.57 3.41
CA LYS A 273 9.20 16.09 2.89
C LYS A 273 9.11 14.58 3.02
N GLU A 274 7.96 14.09 3.47
CA GLU A 274 7.69 12.65 3.56
C GLU A 274 6.58 12.24 2.58
N PHE A 275 6.78 11.08 1.95
CA PHE A 275 5.81 10.42 1.08
C PHE A 275 5.56 9.00 1.57
N LEU A 276 4.35 8.51 1.29
CA LEU A 276 4.01 7.10 1.46
C LEU A 276 3.98 6.45 0.08
N MET A 277 4.95 5.57 -0.15
CA MET A 277 5.18 4.86 -1.40
C MET A 277 4.58 3.45 -1.32
N CYS A 278 3.78 3.11 -2.32
CA CYS A 278 3.16 1.81 -2.49
C CYS A 278 3.74 1.04 -3.68
N ASN A 279 4.27 1.73 -4.70
CA ASN A 279 4.74 1.10 -5.93
C ASN A 279 6.25 1.22 -6.10
N TYR A 280 6.77 2.44 -6.23
CA TYR A 280 8.17 2.68 -6.54
C TYR A 280 8.59 4.14 -6.37
N PHE A 281 9.89 4.32 -6.12
CA PHE A 281 10.60 5.59 -6.19
C PHE A 281 11.61 5.51 -7.32
N SER A 282 11.90 6.63 -7.98
CA SER A 282 13.07 6.68 -8.85
C SER A 282 13.66 8.08 -9.02
N ILE A 283 14.93 8.12 -9.43
CA ILE A 283 15.67 9.35 -9.70
C ILE A 283 16.46 9.23 -11.01
N GLY A 284 16.43 10.29 -11.81
CA GLY A 284 17.09 10.38 -13.11
C GLY A 284 16.12 10.34 -14.29
N TRP A 285 16.57 9.75 -15.40
CA TRP A 285 15.89 9.87 -16.70
C TRP A 285 14.45 9.35 -16.74
N ASP A 286 14.15 8.28 -16.02
CA ASP A 286 12.80 7.73 -15.94
C ASP A 286 11.84 8.70 -15.25
N ALA A 287 12.30 9.40 -14.20
CA ALA A 287 11.55 10.49 -13.58
C ALA A 287 11.41 11.72 -14.51
N VAL A 288 12.41 12.00 -15.37
CA VAL A 288 12.30 13.05 -16.41
C VAL A 288 11.20 12.70 -17.42
N VAL A 289 11.11 11.44 -17.85
CA VAL A 289 10.03 10.93 -18.71
C VAL A 289 8.67 11.08 -18.00
N ALA A 290 8.58 10.69 -16.73
CA ALA A 290 7.35 10.83 -15.93
C ALA A 290 6.90 12.30 -15.85
N ARG A 291 7.84 13.23 -15.62
CA ARG A 291 7.58 14.67 -15.62
C ARG A 291 7.06 15.18 -16.96
N GLY A 292 7.72 14.82 -18.06
CA GLY A 292 7.29 15.22 -19.42
C GLY A 292 5.88 14.74 -19.75
N PHE A 293 5.57 13.49 -19.40
CA PHE A 293 4.22 12.94 -19.51
C PHE A 293 3.21 13.71 -18.67
N HIS A 294 3.52 14.02 -17.41
CA HIS A 294 2.62 14.71 -16.49
C HIS A 294 2.27 16.13 -16.98
N VAL A 295 3.29 16.93 -17.32
CA VAL A 295 3.12 18.30 -17.84
C VAL A 295 2.24 18.29 -19.10
N LYS A 296 2.51 17.39 -20.04
CA LYS A 296 1.74 17.31 -21.29
C LYS A 296 0.28 16.89 -21.03
N ARG A 297 0.05 16.01 -20.04
CA ARG A 297 -1.28 15.57 -19.64
C ARG A 297 -2.12 16.71 -19.05
N GLU A 298 -1.53 17.57 -18.24
CA GLU A 298 -2.21 18.74 -17.67
C GLU A 298 -2.48 19.82 -18.71
N LEU A 299 -1.52 20.09 -19.60
CA LEU A 299 -1.67 21.10 -20.65
C LEU A 299 -2.62 20.67 -21.78
N SER A 300 -2.79 19.37 -22.01
CA SER A 300 -3.56 18.86 -23.15
C SER A 300 -4.40 17.62 -22.78
N PRO A 301 -5.30 17.69 -21.79
CA PRO A 301 -6.01 16.52 -21.24
C PRO A 301 -6.84 15.76 -22.29
N ASN A 302 -7.29 16.46 -23.34
CA ASN A 302 -8.03 15.85 -24.45
C ASN A 302 -7.21 14.79 -25.22
N LEU A 303 -5.88 14.91 -25.25
CA LEU A 303 -4.98 13.94 -25.87
C LEU A 303 -4.78 12.69 -25.02
N PHE A 304 -5.20 12.73 -23.73
CA PHE A 304 -4.92 11.67 -22.76
C PHE A 304 -6.14 10.80 -22.40
N LYS A 305 -7.19 10.85 -23.23
CA LYS A 305 -8.44 10.11 -23.00
C LYS A 305 -8.30 8.61 -23.25
N ASN A 306 -7.34 8.18 -24.06
CA ASN A 306 -7.18 6.80 -24.47
C ASN A 306 -5.92 6.19 -23.84
N ARG A 307 -6.06 5.05 -23.16
CA ARG A 307 -4.95 4.36 -22.46
C ARG A 307 -3.82 3.93 -23.40
N ILE A 308 -4.13 3.49 -24.62
CA ILE A 308 -3.12 3.11 -25.63
C ILE A 308 -2.32 4.34 -26.04
N ILE A 309 -3.01 5.44 -26.35
CA ILE A 309 -2.36 6.72 -26.71
C ILE A 309 -1.49 7.22 -25.55
N ASN A 310 -1.95 7.09 -24.31
CA ASN A 310 -1.17 7.48 -23.14
C ASN A 310 0.11 6.64 -23.00
N LYS A 311 0.04 5.34 -23.26
CA LYS A 311 1.25 4.50 -23.29
C LYS A 311 2.20 4.91 -24.42
N LEU A 312 1.66 5.30 -25.59
CA LEU A 312 2.46 5.84 -26.69
C LEU A 312 3.11 7.19 -26.33
N TRP A 313 2.46 8.03 -25.53
CA TRP A 313 3.09 9.25 -25.02
C TRP A 313 4.30 8.94 -24.13
N TYR A 314 4.20 7.96 -23.23
CA TYR A 314 5.36 7.50 -22.44
C TYR A 314 6.51 7.02 -23.34
N LEU A 315 6.17 6.29 -24.41
CA LEU A 315 7.15 5.85 -25.40
C LEU A 315 7.76 7.07 -26.12
N TYR A 316 6.95 7.97 -26.64
CA TYR A 316 7.39 9.19 -27.32
C TYR A 316 8.35 10.01 -26.45
N PHE A 317 8.05 10.21 -25.17
CA PHE A 317 8.96 10.91 -24.26
C PHE A 317 10.24 10.12 -24.01
N SER A 318 10.19 8.79 -23.98
CA SER A 318 11.39 7.94 -23.87
C SER A 318 12.28 8.00 -25.12
N PHE A 319 11.73 8.29 -26.30
CA PHE A 319 12.47 8.38 -27.57
C PHE A 319 12.73 9.82 -28.06
N GLY A 320 12.15 10.83 -27.41
CA GLY A 320 12.24 12.23 -27.81
C GLY A 320 13.46 12.97 -27.23
N ASN A 321 13.68 14.20 -27.70
CA ASN A 321 14.72 15.12 -27.22
C ASN A 321 14.39 15.69 -25.83
N LEU A 322 14.36 14.85 -24.80
CA LEU A 322 14.26 15.29 -23.41
C LEU A 322 15.59 15.92 -22.97
N VAL A 323 15.51 17.06 -22.27
CA VAL A 323 16.67 17.77 -21.74
C VAL A 323 17.05 17.16 -20.38
N GLY A 324 18.27 16.65 -20.27
CA GLY A 324 18.85 16.15 -19.02
C GLY A 324 20.24 15.58 -19.28
N ASN A 325 21.17 15.77 -18.34
CA ASN A 325 22.52 15.16 -18.41
C ASN A 325 22.86 14.42 -17.11
N PHE A 326 21.84 14.07 -16.31
CA PHE A 326 22.03 13.37 -15.04
C PHE A 326 22.60 11.97 -15.27
N ASP A 327 23.62 11.63 -14.48
CA ASP A 327 24.32 10.35 -14.51
C ASP A 327 24.34 9.78 -13.10
N ALA A 328 23.41 8.87 -12.82
CA ALA A 328 23.28 8.27 -11.50
C ALA A 328 24.57 7.56 -11.05
N SER A 329 25.34 6.96 -11.96
CA SER A 329 26.61 6.30 -11.64
C SER A 329 27.71 7.26 -11.15
N LYS A 330 27.52 8.58 -11.29
CA LYS A 330 28.44 9.62 -10.82
C LYS A 330 27.83 10.54 -9.76
N GLY A 331 26.52 10.78 -9.83
CA GLY A 331 25.82 11.74 -9.00
C GLY A 331 25.07 11.13 -7.81
N VAL A 332 24.92 9.79 -7.76
CA VAL A 332 24.20 9.11 -6.69
C VAL A 332 25.14 8.25 -5.88
N GLU A 333 25.13 8.47 -4.56
CA GLU A 333 25.65 7.53 -3.58
C GLU A 333 24.48 6.68 -3.08
N LEU A 334 24.59 5.36 -3.24
CA LEU A 334 23.57 4.40 -2.82
C LEU A 334 24.05 3.65 -1.59
N GLU A 335 23.20 3.57 -0.58
CA GLU A 335 23.40 2.74 0.60
C GLU A 335 22.18 1.84 0.78
N VAL A 336 22.40 0.53 0.98
CA VAL A 336 21.36 -0.47 1.22
C VAL A 336 21.71 -1.20 2.50
N ASP A 337 20.78 -1.20 3.46
CA ASP A 337 20.94 -1.82 4.78
C ASP A 337 22.24 -1.41 5.50
N GLY A 338 22.60 -0.13 5.41
CA GLY A 338 23.80 0.43 6.04
C GLY A 338 25.10 0.19 5.25
N LYS A 339 25.05 -0.46 4.09
CA LYS A 339 26.21 -0.75 3.26
C LYS A 339 26.21 0.08 1.99
N SER A 340 27.32 0.72 1.68
CA SER A 340 27.51 1.40 0.39
C SER A 340 27.44 0.38 -0.75
N VAL A 341 26.61 0.66 -1.75
CA VAL A 341 26.41 -0.16 -2.94
C VAL A 341 26.91 0.61 -4.16
N GLN A 342 27.81 -0.02 -4.91
CA GLN A 342 28.35 0.58 -6.13
C GLN A 342 27.33 0.52 -7.27
N ILE A 343 27.01 1.68 -7.85
CA ILE A 343 26.18 1.76 -9.05
C ILE A 343 27.07 1.44 -10.27
N PRO A 344 26.69 0.49 -11.14
CA PRO A 344 27.46 0.18 -12.35
C PRO A 344 27.68 1.42 -13.22
N LYS A 345 28.88 1.53 -13.83
CA LYS A 345 29.25 2.66 -14.68
C LYS A 345 28.25 2.85 -15.83
N GLY A 346 27.86 4.10 -16.07
CA GLY A 346 26.98 4.48 -17.18
C GLY A 346 25.48 4.34 -16.89
N ILE A 347 25.09 3.85 -15.71
CA ILE A 347 23.69 3.89 -15.27
C ILE A 347 23.26 5.35 -15.07
N LYS A 348 22.16 5.74 -15.72
CA LYS A 348 21.65 7.12 -15.73
C LYS A 348 20.39 7.32 -14.89
N SER A 349 19.72 6.25 -14.49
CA SER A 349 18.64 6.30 -13.51
C SER A 349 18.70 5.12 -12.55
N VAL A 350 18.20 5.34 -11.34
CA VAL A 350 18.01 4.31 -10.31
C VAL A 350 16.54 4.31 -9.91
N ALA A 351 15.95 3.11 -9.88
CA ALA A 351 14.61 2.89 -9.36
C ALA A 351 14.65 1.93 -8.18
N VAL A 352 13.85 2.24 -7.16
CA VAL A 352 13.62 1.44 -5.96
C VAL A 352 12.17 0.98 -5.99
N ILE A 353 11.96 -0.33 -6.08
CA ILE A 353 10.69 -0.94 -6.48
C ILE A 353 10.15 -1.79 -5.34
N ASN A 354 8.84 -1.70 -5.11
CA ASN A 354 8.09 -2.50 -4.14
C ASN A 354 7.12 -3.50 -4.80
N ILE A 355 6.71 -3.24 -6.04
CA ILE A 355 5.80 -4.13 -6.78
C ILE A 355 6.40 -4.54 -8.13
N PRO A 356 6.14 -5.78 -8.61
CA PRO A 356 6.66 -6.28 -9.89
C PRO A 356 5.91 -5.71 -11.11
N SER A 357 5.62 -4.40 -11.11
CA SER A 357 4.99 -3.67 -12.20
C SER A 357 5.41 -2.21 -12.18
N PHE A 358 5.93 -1.71 -13.31
CA PHE A 358 6.41 -0.34 -13.46
C PHE A 358 5.89 0.28 -14.76
N SER A 359 5.55 1.57 -14.75
CA SER A 359 5.15 2.34 -15.94
C SER A 359 4.09 1.63 -16.80
N GLY A 360 3.08 1.04 -16.15
CA GLY A 360 1.97 0.38 -16.82
C GLY A 360 2.22 -1.06 -17.26
N GLY A 361 2.99 -1.82 -16.46
CA GLY A 361 3.15 -3.28 -16.59
C GLY A 361 4.53 -3.79 -17.01
N ALA A 362 5.56 -2.94 -17.00
CA ALA A 362 6.93 -3.36 -17.21
C ALA A 362 7.45 -4.12 -15.98
N ASP A 363 8.17 -5.20 -16.21
CA ASP A 363 8.88 -5.93 -15.16
C ASP A 363 10.35 -5.50 -15.23
N LEU A 364 10.73 -4.49 -14.42
CA LEU A 364 12.11 -4.00 -14.40
C LEU A 364 13.08 -5.03 -13.83
N TRP A 365 12.64 -5.86 -12.89
CA TRP A 365 13.47 -6.87 -12.24
C TRP A 365 13.75 -8.08 -13.15
N GLY A 366 12.76 -8.48 -13.94
CA GLY A 366 12.85 -9.54 -14.94
C GLY A 366 12.94 -10.96 -14.37
N LYS A 367 12.96 -11.95 -15.27
CA LYS A 367 13.04 -13.40 -14.95
C LYS A 367 14.41 -13.96 -15.34
N SER A 368 15.30 -14.28 -14.39
CA SER A 368 16.41 -15.25 -14.58
C SER A 368 17.21 -15.49 -13.29
N SER A 369 17.81 -16.68 -13.24
CA SER A 369 18.33 -17.55 -12.16
C SER A 369 19.79 -17.34 -11.75
N SER A 370 20.42 -16.24 -12.15
CA SER A 370 21.83 -15.97 -11.83
C SER A 370 21.96 -14.75 -10.92
N GLY A 371 22.20 -15.00 -9.63
CA GLY A 371 22.50 -13.99 -8.62
C GLY A 371 21.99 -14.38 -7.23
N ASN A 372 22.58 -13.81 -6.18
CA ASN A 372 22.19 -14.02 -4.78
C ASN A 372 20.92 -13.22 -4.38
N PHE A 373 20.07 -12.83 -5.35
CA PHE A 373 18.90 -12.01 -5.08
C PHE A 373 17.62 -12.86 -5.02
N GLN A 374 16.69 -12.45 -4.16
CA GLN A 374 15.42 -13.15 -3.99
C GLN A 374 14.45 -12.77 -5.11
N LYS A 375 13.41 -13.60 -5.27
CA LYS A 375 12.30 -13.27 -6.16
C LYS A 375 11.49 -12.13 -5.51
N PRO A 376 11.15 -11.07 -6.24
CA PRO A 376 10.37 -9.96 -5.69
C PRO A 376 9.03 -10.43 -5.15
N GLN A 377 8.69 -9.98 -3.95
CA GLN A 377 7.37 -10.13 -3.36
C GLN A 377 6.89 -8.77 -2.86
N THR A 378 5.60 -8.64 -2.66
CA THR A 378 5.01 -7.38 -2.17
C THR A 378 4.92 -7.33 -0.65
N ASP A 379 5.39 -8.37 0.04
CA ASP A 379 5.14 -8.65 1.46
C ASP A 379 6.32 -9.34 2.16
N ASP A 380 7.54 -9.17 1.64
CA ASP A 380 8.77 -9.76 2.17
C ASP A 380 9.63 -8.76 2.97
N GLY A 381 9.19 -7.50 3.06
CA GLY A 381 9.91 -6.41 3.70
C GLY A 381 11.17 -6.00 2.94
N LEU A 382 11.27 -6.29 1.64
CA LEU A 382 12.40 -5.96 0.79
C LEU A 382 11.99 -4.97 -0.31
N LEU A 383 12.99 -4.22 -0.79
CA LEU A 383 12.90 -3.37 -1.96
C LEU A 383 13.89 -3.86 -3.01
N GLU A 384 13.48 -3.81 -4.27
CA GLU A 384 14.32 -4.10 -5.42
C GLU A 384 14.95 -2.82 -5.97
N ILE A 385 16.29 -2.79 -6.09
CA ILE A 385 17.01 -1.64 -6.66
C ILE A 385 17.53 -2.02 -8.04
N VAL A 386 17.13 -1.25 -9.04
CA VAL A 386 17.53 -1.44 -10.45
C VAL A 386 18.01 -0.15 -11.09
N GLY A 387 18.78 -0.28 -12.16
CA GLY A 387 19.25 0.86 -12.96
C GLY A 387 19.01 0.72 -14.46
N THR A 388 18.90 1.85 -15.14
CA THR A 388 18.83 1.90 -16.61
C THR A 388 19.88 2.83 -17.21
N TYR A 389 20.40 2.47 -18.39
CA TYR A 389 21.48 3.20 -19.07
C TYR A 389 21.06 4.48 -19.77
N ASN A 390 19.81 4.57 -20.22
CA ASN A 390 19.28 5.72 -20.96
C ASN A 390 17.78 5.51 -21.24
N PRO A 391 17.06 6.54 -21.72
CA PRO A 391 15.65 6.43 -22.11
C PRO A 391 15.36 5.33 -23.13
N LEU A 392 16.27 5.05 -24.08
CA LEU A 392 16.12 3.96 -25.04
C LEU A 392 16.13 2.59 -24.36
N HIS A 393 17.08 2.36 -23.44
CA HIS A 393 17.14 1.14 -22.64
C HIS A 393 15.88 0.98 -21.79
N LEU A 394 15.42 2.06 -21.13
CA LEU A 394 14.15 2.05 -20.40
C LEU A 394 12.98 1.67 -21.31
N GLY A 395 12.89 2.27 -22.50
CA GLY A 395 11.88 1.93 -23.51
C GLY A 395 11.90 0.45 -23.88
N MET A 396 13.08 -0.12 -24.13
CA MET A 396 13.27 -1.56 -24.40
C MET A 396 12.83 -2.45 -23.23
N VAL A 397 13.03 -2.01 -21.98
CA VAL A 397 12.54 -2.73 -20.79
C VAL A 397 11.02 -2.65 -20.70
N ILE A 398 10.43 -1.47 -20.95
CA ILE A 398 8.97 -1.28 -20.95
C ILE A 398 8.28 -2.20 -21.97
N VAL A 399 8.87 -2.36 -23.17
CA VAL A 399 8.36 -3.27 -24.21
C VAL A 399 8.87 -4.72 -24.07
N LYS A 400 9.53 -5.06 -22.96
CA LYS A 400 9.98 -6.42 -22.58
C LYS A 400 11.01 -7.05 -23.54
N ILE A 401 11.80 -6.23 -24.23
CA ILE A 401 12.92 -6.67 -25.09
C ILE A 401 14.21 -6.82 -24.28
N ARG A 402 14.37 -6.05 -23.20
CA ARG A 402 15.52 -6.09 -22.27
C ARG A 402 15.04 -6.08 -20.82
N THR A 403 15.94 -6.33 -19.88
CA THR A 403 15.71 -6.17 -18.43
C THR A 403 16.52 -5.00 -17.90
N ALA A 404 16.08 -4.37 -16.81
CA ALA A 404 16.92 -3.39 -16.13
C ALA A 404 18.13 -4.10 -15.48
N VAL A 405 19.13 -3.32 -15.09
CA VAL A 405 20.29 -3.84 -14.37
C VAL A 405 19.93 -3.98 -12.90
N ARG A 406 19.98 -5.20 -12.34
CA ARG A 406 19.78 -5.42 -10.91
C ARG A 406 21.01 -4.91 -10.15
N ILE A 407 20.78 -4.04 -9.16
CA ILE A 407 21.85 -3.41 -8.39
C ILE A 407 21.91 -4.02 -6.98
N ALA A 408 20.78 -4.05 -6.27
CA ALA A 408 20.70 -4.54 -4.90
C ALA A 408 19.26 -4.93 -4.53
N GLN A 409 19.13 -5.58 -3.36
CA GLN A 409 17.86 -5.82 -2.68
C GLN A 409 18.08 -5.59 -1.17
N GLY A 410 17.13 -4.96 -0.47
CA GLY A 410 17.28 -4.69 0.96
C GLY A 410 16.09 -4.01 1.63
N LYS A 411 16.17 -3.82 2.95
CA LYS A 411 15.07 -3.33 3.81
C LYS A 411 15.11 -1.82 4.06
N ARG A 412 16.25 -1.18 3.88
CA ARG A 412 16.43 0.27 4.02
C ARG A 412 17.31 0.75 2.89
N VAL A 413 16.84 1.77 2.18
CA VAL A 413 17.57 2.33 1.05
C VAL A 413 17.80 3.81 1.32
N THR A 414 19.04 4.25 1.23
CA THR A 414 19.40 5.67 1.26
C THR A 414 20.03 6.05 -0.07
N VAL A 415 19.47 7.07 -0.71
CA VAL A 415 19.96 7.66 -1.94
C VAL A 415 20.43 9.07 -1.60
N LYS A 416 21.73 9.33 -1.72
CA LYS A 416 22.28 10.68 -1.58
C LYS A 416 22.69 11.19 -2.95
N THR A 417 22.35 12.44 -3.23
CA THR A 417 22.80 13.13 -4.43
C THR A 417 23.16 14.55 -4.05
N LYS A 418 24.33 15.01 -4.52
CA LYS A 418 24.66 16.43 -4.48
C LYS A 418 24.06 17.05 -5.71
N THR A 419 23.32 18.14 -5.55
CA THR A 419 22.57 18.63 -6.70
C THR A 419 23.53 19.06 -7.78
N PHE A 420 24.54 19.93 -7.58
CA PHE A 420 25.57 20.21 -8.63
C PHE A 420 26.90 20.80 -8.08
N ALA A 421 27.89 19.95 -7.78
CA ALA A 421 29.26 20.38 -7.43
C ALA A 421 30.17 20.55 -8.68
N GLU A 422 31.20 21.40 -8.59
CA GLU A 422 32.25 21.55 -9.61
C GLU A 422 32.89 20.19 -9.95
N GLY A 423 32.97 19.85 -11.24
CA GLY A 423 33.46 18.56 -11.74
C GLY A 423 32.37 17.56 -12.15
N GLY A 424 31.10 17.82 -11.84
CA GLY A 424 29.95 17.13 -12.43
C GLY A 424 29.61 17.65 -13.85
N PRO A 425 28.83 16.90 -14.66
CA PRO A 425 28.50 17.32 -16.03
C PRO A 425 27.73 18.66 -16.04
N LYS A 426 28.32 19.72 -16.63
CA LYS A 426 27.64 21.00 -16.95
C LYS A 426 27.15 20.94 -18.41
N PRO A 427 25.99 21.50 -18.84
CA PRO A 427 25.02 22.43 -18.19
C PRO A 427 23.54 21.91 -18.14
N GLY A 428 22.66 22.49 -17.29
CA GLY A 428 21.19 22.22 -17.26
C GLY A 428 20.53 21.91 -15.90
N LYS A 429 21.36 21.76 -14.85
CA LYS A 429 21.13 22.09 -13.44
C LYS A 429 19.76 21.72 -12.84
N GLY A 430 19.50 20.41 -12.82
CA GLY A 430 18.47 19.77 -12.00
C GLY A 430 18.36 18.28 -12.30
N THR A 431 17.69 17.51 -11.45
CA THR A 431 17.26 16.15 -11.78
C THR A 431 15.80 15.97 -11.37
N CYS A 432 15.14 14.99 -11.96
CA CYS A 432 13.80 14.60 -11.54
C CYS A 432 13.89 13.41 -10.60
N MET A 433 13.01 13.39 -9.61
CA MET A 433 12.64 12.17 -8.92
C MET A 433 11.14 11.94 -9.07
N GLN A 434 10.67 10.73 -8.79
CA GLN A 434 9.26 10.43 -8.70
C GLN A 434 8.97 9.48 -7.55
N VAL A 435 7.73 9.55 -7.05
CA VAL A 435 7.16 8.57 -6.12
C VAL A 435 5.82 8.15 -6.67
N ASP A 436 5.62 6.85 -6.91
CA ASP A 436 4.37 6.26 -7.42
C ASP A 436 3.81 6.89 -8.69
N GLY A 437 4.67 7.41 -9.58
CA GLY A 437 4.29 8.07 -10.82
C GLY A 437 4.14 9.59 -10.73
N GLU A 438 4.18 10.17 -9.52
CA GLU A 438 4.13 11.62 -9.31
C GLU A 438 5.55 12.22 -9.35
N PRO A 439 5.83 13.13 -10.30
CA PRO A 439 7.17 13.69 -10.51
C PRO A 439 7.46 14.91 -9.64
N TYR A 440 8.72 15.05 -9.24
CA TYR A 440 9.27 16.20 -8.50
C TYR A 440 10.60 16.63 -9.12
N PHE A 441 10.96 17.90 -8.91
CA PHE A 441 12.21 18.45 -9.43
C PHE A 441 13.18 18.80 -8.30
N LEU A 442 14.46 18.52 -8.51
CA LEU A 442 15.55 18.80 -7.58
C LEU A 442 16.56 19.70 -8.29
N ASP A 443 16.91 20.84 -7.68
CA ASP A 443 17.95 21.72 -8.18
C ASP A 443 18.80 22.36 -7.06
N HIS A 444 19.66 23.33 -7.41
CA HIS A 444 20.47 24.07 -6.44
C HIS A 444 19.68 24.97 -5.47
N LYS A 445 18.39 25.22 -5.72
CA LYS A 445 17.44 25.86 -4.80
C LYS A 445 16.64 24.83 -4.00
N GLY A 446 16.93 23.54 -4.12
CA GLY A 446 16.33 22.47 -3.32
C GLY A 446 15.28 21.65 -4.05
N PHE A 447 14.24 21.29 -3.30
CA PHE A 447 13.16 20.42 -3.76
C PHE A 447 11.96 21.24 -4.22
N HIS A 448 11.42 20.93 -5.40
CA HIS A 448 10.30 21.64 -6.01
C HIS A 448 9.13 20.69 -6.26
N GLU A 449 7.98 21.04 -5.66
CA GLU A 449 6.71 20.33 -5.85
C GLU A 449 5.98 20.73 -7.14
N ASP A 450 6.23 21.94 -7.65
CA ASP A 450 5.60 22.40 -8.88
C ASP A 450 6.18 21.65 -10.09
N VAL A 451 5.36 20.80 -10.69
CA VAL A 451 5.72 20.04 -11.90
C VAL A 451 6.06 20.94 -13.09
N HIS A 452 5.50 22.17 -13.13
CA HIS A 452 5.77 23.17 -14.16
C HIS A 452 7.02 24.01 -13.88
N TYR A 453 7.69 23.80 -12.74
CA TYR A 453 8.91 24.53 -12.38
C TYR A 453 9.93 24.50 -13.52
N LYS A 454 10.30 25.68 -14.01
CA LYS A 454 11.32 25.82 -15.05
C LYS A 454 12.62 26.30 -14.38
N PRO A 455 13.66 25.46 -14.34
CA PRO A 455 14.97 25.92 -13.89
C PRO A 455 15.43 27.13 -14.72
N GLU A 456 16.06 28.10 -14.07
CA GLU A 456 16.63 29.26 -14.76
C GLU A 456 17.70 28.83 -15.76
N LYS A 457 17.88 29.57 -16.85
CA LYS A 457 18.85 29.18 -17.90
C LYS A 457 20.31 29.27 -17.43
N ASN A 458 20.58 30.12 -16.44
CA ASN A 458 21.92 30.44 -15.91
C ASN A 458 21.98 30.22 -14.40
N LEU A 459 21.52 29.06 -13.92
CA LEU A 459 21.59 28.72 -12.49
C LEU A 459 23.06 28.83 -12.02
N ARG A 460 23.30 29.35 -10.81
CA ARG A 460 24.65 29.44 -10.22
C ARG A 460 25.13 28.05 -9.78
N ASP A 461 26.41 27.88 -9.52
CA ASP A 461 26.90 26.67 -8.85
C ASP A 461 26.47 26.77 -7.38
N GLY A 462 25.91 25.68 -6.86
CA GLY A 462 25.37 25.61 -5.49
C GLY A 462 25.33 24.16 -5.06
N ASN A 463 25.82 23.89 -3.85
CA ASN A 463 25.78 22.56 -3.25
C ASN A 463 24.52 22.47 -2.39
N VAL A 464 23.53 21.74 -2.89
CA VAL A 464 22.46 21.22 -2.06
C VAL A 464 22.69 19.73 -1.91
N ASP A 465 22.73 19.26 -0.67
CA ASP A 465 22.84 17.83 -0.39
C ASP A 465 21.42 17.29 -0.23
N VAL A 466 21.01 16.41 -1.14
CA VAL A 466 19.71 15.76 -1.09
C VAL A 466 19.90 14.33 -0.61
N LYS A 467 19.22 13.98 0.47
CA LYS A 467 19.16 12.64 1.03
C LYS A 467 17.74 12.13 0.94
N VAL A 468 17.54 10.98 0.30
CA VAL A 468 16.28 10.26 0.27
C VAL A 468 16.42 8.97 1.07
N GLU A 469 15.64 8.82 2.13
CA GLU A 469 15.61 7.64 2.99
C GLU A 469 14.30 6.88 2.77
N ILE A 470 14.41 5.62 2.35
CA ILE A 470 13.28 4.73 2.13
C ILE A 470 13.33 3.63 3.18
N SER A 471 12.26 3.49 3.95
CA SER A 471 12.15 2.54 5.04
C SER A 471 10.75 1.97 5.17
N HIS A 472 10.65 0.74 5.67
CA HIS A 472 9.36 0.09 5.84
C HIS A 472 8.47 0.92 6.79
N HIS A 473 7.19 1.06 6.44
CA HIS A 473 6.25 1.90 7.16
C HIS A 473 5.07 1.09 7.71
N ALA A 474 4.31 0.44 6.85
CA ALA A 474 3.10 -0.30 7.22
C ALA A 474 2.81 -1.42 6.22
N VAL A 475 1.84 -2.28 6.53
CA VAL A 475 1.37 -3.31 5.60
C VAL A 475 -0.13 -3.14 5.37
N ALA A 476 -0.55 -3.13 4.12
CA ALA A 476 -1.95 -3.12 3.72
C ALA A 476 -2.46 -4.52 3.36
N THR A 477 -3.77 -4.71 3.46
CA THR A 477 -4.47 -5.92 2.99
C THR A 477 -5.22 -5.59 1.71
N LEU A 478 -4.86 -6.26 0.62
CA LEU A 478 -5.46 -6.10 -0.71
C LEU A 478 -6.14 -7.39 -1.15
N VAL A 479 -6.88 -7.34 -2.24
CA VAL A 479 -7.49 -8.51 -2.88
C VAL A 479 -6.71 -8.85 -4.16
N GLU A 480 -6.12 -10.04 -4.22
CA GLU A 480 -5.58 -10.60 -5.46
C GLU A 480 -6.66 -11.41 -6.19
N SER A 481 -6.75 -11.22 -7.50
CA SER A 481 -7.70 -11.96 -8.34
C SER A 481 -7.22 -13.41 -8.56
N PRO A 482 -8.05 -14.42 -8.25
CA PRO A 482 -7.63 -15.83 -8.21
C PRO A 482 -7.16 -16.38 -9.56
N ASP A 483 -7.68 -15.88 -10.68
CA ASP A 483 -7.51 -16.56 -11.98
C ASP A 483 -6.44 -15.95 -12.92
N GLY A 484 -5.69 -14.93 -12.52
CA GLY A 484 -4.66 -14.31 -13.39
C GLY A 484 -5.18 -13.61 -14.66
N GLY A 485 -6.42 -13.89 -15.08
CA GLY A 485 -7.18 -13.17 -16.08
C GLY A 485 -7.70 -11.89 -15.45
N GLY A 486 -7.10 -10.77 -15.85
CA GLY A 486 -7.62 -9.45 -15.51
C GLY A 486 -9.09 -9.28 -15.95
N CYS A 487 -9.63 -8.09 -15.75
CA CYS A 487 -10.93 -7.71 -16.33
C CYS A 487 -11.02 -8.01 -17.85
N CYS A 488 -9.89 -8.18 -18.53
CA CYS A 488 -9.81 -8.58 -19.93
C CYS A 488 -9.62 -10.11 -20.06
N VAL A 489 -10.71 -10.87 -20.08
CA VAL A 489 -10.76 -12.10 -20.87
C VAL A 489 -11.31 -11.67 -22.23
N ALA A 490 -10.44 -11.57 -23.24
CA ALA A 490 -10.90 -11.50 -24.62
C ALA A 490 -11.75 -12.75 -24.88
N PRO A 491 -12.91 -12.66 -25.56
CA PRO A 491 -13.67 -13.85 -25.91
C PRO A 491 -12.76 -14.79 -26.69
N LYS A 492 -12.65 -16.05 -26.24
CA LYS A 492 -12.21 -17.12 -27.12
C LYS A 492 -13.23 -17.15 -28.25
N VAL A 493 -12.78 -16.79 -29.44
CA VAL A 493 -13.48 -17.18 -30.66
C VAL A 493 -13.08 -18.64 -30.85
N ASP A 494 -14.04 -19.53 -30.60
CA ASP A 494 -13.97 -20.90 -31.10
C ASP A 494 -14.18 -20.88 -32.63
#